data_AF-A0A319CR01-F1
#
_entry.id   AF-A0A319CR01-F1
#
_cell.length_a   1.000
_cell.length_b   1.000
_cell.length_c   1.000
_cell.angle_alpha   90.00
_cell.angle_beta   90.00
_cell.angle_gamma   90.00
#
_symmetry.space_group_name_H-M   'P 1'
#
loop_
_entity.id
_entity.type
_entity.pdbx_description
1 polymer ?
#
loop_
_entity_poly.entity_id
_entity_poly.type
_entity_poly.pdbx_seq_one_letter_code
_entity_poly.pdbx_strand_id
1 'polypeptide(L)'
;MPIGNGQIGATIYGGGAEVVDMNVNSIWTRHFQDRTPLNATETEPVIRELLLNGSITQGNVLTMAQMIPTNNSPRAYSYFGNINLDFGHPDEDMSDYVRWLDTKEGIAGVSYSINGVNYTREYVASHPQGVLVAQFKANRRGALTINATMTRIRDIKTLSANVAKNNNSLTLVSTSGQSENDHLIEWTGQARFKSDTVAYPFFTNVAAFYECYIFPTRSVDIAPAMDNQLTTEVFRSLIHAASILEINDTAVQAAKAFLPLIQPPLICSLGRILEWRKEYKEKAIGQKHYSPLWALMPGRRPLLNNTLRTAAEVFLDRRVSHGSGTTGWSRTWLVNMYARIFCGDDAWEQLTQWFAVDPTPYNLYNTNEGPVGPYQFQIDGNFGFVSGVTEMVLQSHTGITHLLPASPSALTQGSVRGLVARGYFVVDMEWEAGKLVHANITSRACGQLQLRCMNGSSVAVNGHGYTGPLKTQIGETYVVTLV
;
A
#
# COMPACT_ATOMS: atom_id res chain seq x y z
N MET A 1 -7.59 -10.43 13.31
CA MET A 1 -7.69 -8.96 13.21
C MET A 1 -6.31 -8.35 13.37
N PRO A 2 -5.83 -7.58 12.40
CA PRO A 2 -4.52 -6.96 12.47
C PRO A 2 -4.52 -5.69 13.32
N ILE A 3 -3.48 -5.52 14.12
CA ILE A 3 -3.17 -4.29 14.86
C ILE A 3 -1.67 -4.04 14.77
N GLY A 4 -1.24 -2.79 14.90
CA GLY A 4 0.18 -2.48 14.89
C GLY A 4 0.48 -1.03 15.25
N ASN A 5 1.72 -0.79 15.66
CA ASN A 5 2.18 0.54 16.07
C ASN A 5 3.25 1.11 15.14
N GLY A 6 3.38 0.56 13.93
CA GLY A 6 4.42 0.91 12.94
C GLY A 6 5.72 0.12 13.08
N GLN A 7 6.02 -0.42 14.27
CA GLN A 7 7.18 -1.27 14.52
C GLN A 7 6.78 -2.72 14.81
N ILE A 8 5.89 -2.91 15.78
CA ILE A 8 5.32 -4.18 16.20
C ILE A 8 3.93 -4.30 15.57
N GLY A 9 3.67 -5.43 14.94
CA GLY A 9 2.36 -5.83 14.44
C GLY A 9 1.89 -7.12 15.09
N ALA A 10 0.58 -7.29 15.23
CA ALA A 10 -0.01 -8.53 15.69
C ALA A 10 -1.29 -8.86 14.92
N THR A 11 -1.57 -10.16 14.76
CA THR A 11 -2.84 -10.66 14.23
C THR A 11 -3.54 -11.47 15.32
N ILE A 12 -4.72 -11.02 15.73
CA ILE A 12 -5.56 -11.66 16.76
C ILE A 12 -6.51 -12.66 16.10
N TYR A 13 -6.50 -13.93 16.49
CA TYR A 13 -7.36 -14.95 15.88
C TYR A 13 -8.74 -14.96 16.52
N GLY A 14 -8.77 -14.93 17.85
CA GLY A 14 -9.99 -14.78 18.63
C GLY A 14 -10.65 -16.07 19.10
N GLY A 15 -10.00 -17.23 18.99
CA GLY A 15 -10.52 -18.50 19.51
C GLY A 15 -10.29 -18.66 21.02
N GLY A 16 -10.78 -19.77 21.59
CA GLY A 16 -10.59 -20.18 22.98
C GLY A 16 -9.18 -20.66 23.29
N ALA A 17 -8.56 -21.36 22.34
CA ALA A 17 -7.11 -21.43 22.20
C ALA A 17 -6.67 -20.24 21.33
N GLU A 18 -6.39 -19.11 21.97
CA GLU A 18 -6.03 -17.87 21.27
C GLU A 18 -4.62 -17.95 20.72
N VAL A 19 -4.45 -17.42 19.51
CA VAL A 19 -3.15 -17.22 18.87
C VAL A 19 -3.00 -15.75 18.56
N VAL A 20 -1.94 -15.16 19.09
CA VAL A 20 -1.51 -13.81 18.74
C VAL A 20 -0.23 -13.94 17.92
N ASP A 21 -0.37 -13.92 16.59
CA ASP A 21 0.78 -13.92 15.68
C ASP A 21 1.45 -12.55 15.74
N MET A 22 2.75 -12.49 16.00
CA MET A 22 3.49 -11.23 16.15
C MET A 22 4.53 -11.04 15.05
N ASN A 23 4.76 -9.78 14.74
CA ASN A 23 5.65 -9.31 13.70
C ASN A 23 6.40 -8.09 14.21
N VAL A 24 7.69 -7.98 13.88
CA VAL A 24 8.49 -6.77 14.10
C VAL A 24 9.13 -6.40 12.77
N ASN A 25 9.01 -5.15 12.34
CA ASN A 25 9.39 -4.70 11.00
C ASN A 25 10.91 -4.83 10.69
N SER A 26 11.75 -5.02 11.71
CA SER A 26 13.20 -5.16 11.60
C SER A 26 13.69 -6.61 11.57
N ILE A 27 12.81 -7.60 11.64
CA ILE A 27 13.20 -9.02 11.58
C ILE A 27 13.20 -9.49 10.13
N TRP A 28 14.40 -9.76 9.61
CA TRP A 28 14.65 -10.18 8.24
C TRP A 28 15.62 -11.36 8.22
N THR A 29 15.58 -12.14 7.14
CA THR A 29 16.53 -13.23 6.93
C THR A 29 17.90 -12.68 6.53
N ARG A 30 18.97 -13.19 7.16
CA ARG A 30 20.39 -12.95 6.79
C ARG A 30 20.82 -11.47 6.86
N HIS A 31 22.12 -11.25 6.77
CA HIS A 31 22.73 -9.92 6.72
C HIS A 31 22.64 -9.28 5.33
N PHE A 32 23.13 -8.04 5.22
CA PHE A 32 23.25 -7.31 3.96
C PHE A 32 23.90 -8.17 2.87
N GLN A 33 23.37 -8.12 1.65
CA GLN A 33 23.94 -8.85 0.53
C GLN A 33 24.36 -7.87 -0.54
N ASP A 34 25.65 -7.88 -0.91
CA ASP A 34 26.07 -7.21 -2.13
C ASP A 34 25.46 -7.95 -3.33
N ARG A 35 24.65 -7.21 -4.08
CA ARG A 35 23.91 -7.66 -5.26
C ARG A 35 24.33 -6.87 -6.50
N THR A 36 25.53 -6.30 -6.47
CA THR A 36 26.12 -5.59 -7.59
C THR A 36 26.57 -6.59 -8.66
N PRO A 37 26.08 -6.52 -9.91
CA PRO A 37 26.60 -7.34 -10.98
C PRO A 37 28.02 -6.90 -11.34
N LEU A 38 28.97 -7.84 -11.38
CA LEU A 38 30.40 -7.54 -11.57
C LEU A 38 30.70 -6.88 -12.93
N ASN A 39 30.00 -7.30 -13.98
CA ASN A 39 30.31 -6.92 -15.37
C ASN A 39 29.36 -5.89 -15.94
N ALA A 40 28.45 -5.33 -15.13
CA ALA A 40 27.39 -4.44 -15.62
C ALA A 40 27.97 -3.23 -16.37
N THR A 41 28.97 -2.55 -15.79
CA THR A 41 29.57 -1.33 -16.36
C THR A 41 30.24 -1.57 -17.72
N GLU A 42 31.00 -2.66 -17.85
CA GLU A 42 31.71 -2.99 -19.09
C GLU A 42 30.77 -3.51 -20.18
N THR A 43 29.69 -4.19 -19.79
CA THR A 43 28.76 -4.82 -20.74
C THR A 43 27.71 -3.83 -21.27
N GLU A 44 27.39 -2.79 -20.50
CA GLU A 44 26.34 -1.82 -20.81
C GLU A 44 26.43 -1.20 -22.22
N PRO A 45 27.60 -0.75 -22.71
CA PRO A 45 27.72 -0.17 -24.05
C PRO A 45 27.42 -1.18 -25.17
N VAL A 46 27.82 -2.45 -24.98
CA VAL A 46 27.57 -3.53 -25.94
C VAL A 46 26.09 -3.86 -26.02
N ILE A 47 25.41 -3.90 -24.87
CA ILE A 47 23.94 -4.10 -24.80
C ILE A 47 23.24 -2.95 -25.54
N ARG A 48 23.63 -1.70 -25.29
CA ARG A 48 23.06 -0.54 -26.00
C ARG A 48 23.20 -0.66 -27.51
N GLU A 49 24.38 -1.02 -27.99
CA GLU A 49 24.64 -1.19 -29.43
C GLU A 49 23.74 -2.29 -30.04
N LEU A 50 23.64 -3.45 -29.38
CA LEU A 50 22.75 -4.52 -29.82
C LEU A 50 21.29 -4.06 -29.92
N LEU A 51 20.79 -3.34 -28.91
CA LEU A 51 19.41 -2.85 -28.92
C LEU A 51 19.18 -1.76 -29.97
N LEU A 52 20.15 -0.87 -30.19
CA LEU A 52 20.08 0.18 -31.22
C LEU A 52 20.05 -0.44 -32.63
N ASN A 53 20.85 -1.48 -32.87
CA ASN A 53 20.91 -2.21 -34.14
C ASN A 53 19.71 -3.17 -34.36
N GLY A 54 18.80 -3.27 -33.39
CA GLY A 54 17.60 -4.11 -33.48
C GLY A 54 17.80 -5.57 -33.07
N SER A 55 18.98 -5.94 -32.58
CA SER A 55 19.30 -7.27 -32.04
C SER A 55 18.75 -7.46 -30.61
N ILE A 56 17.44 -7.29 -30.44
CA ILE A 56 16.73 -7.27 -29.14
C ILE A 56 16.97 -8.57 -28.35
N THR A 57 16.87 -9.73 -29.01
CA THR A 57 17.07 -11.02 -28.35
C THR A 57 18.49 -11.17 -27.80
N GLN A 58 19.51 -10.79 -28.57
CA GLN A 58 20.91 -10.85 -28.13
C GLN A 58 21.18 -9.86 -26.99
N GLY A 59 20.66 -8.63 -27.10
CA GLY A 59 20.75 -7.64 -26.03
C GLY A 59 20.11 -8.13 -24.73
N ASN A 60 18.94 -8.77 -24.81
CA ASN A 60 18.27 -9.37 -23.65
C ASN A 60 19.08 -10.52 -23.02
N VAL A 61 19.58 -11.46 -23.84
CA VAL A 61 20.42 -12.57 -23.36
C VAL A 61 21.65 -12.02 -22.62
N LEU A 62 22.33 -11.03 -23.19
CA LEU A 62 23.51 -10.42 -22.59
C LEU A 62 23.16 -9.65 -21.29
N THR A 63 22.03 -8.96 -21.26
CA THR A 63 21.52 -8.28 -20.06
C THR A 63 21.26 -9.26 -18.92
N MET A 64 20.57 -10.38 -19.21
CA MET A 64 20.27 -11.40 -18.20
C MET A 64 21.54 -12.09 -17.69
N ALA A 65 22.56 -12.23 -18.54
CA ALA A 65 23.82 -12.87 -18.18
C ALA A 65 24.76 -11.96 -17.37
N GLN A 66 24.80 -10.66 -17.66
CA GLN A 66 25.85 -9.77 -17.14
C GLN A 66 25.36 -8.64 -16.24
N MET A 67 24.06 -8.29 -16.28
CA MET A 67 23.47 -7.23 -15.46
C MET A 67 22.60 -7.76 -14.32
N ILE A 68 22.59 -9.08 -14.10
CA ILE A 68 21.94 -9.72 -12.96
C ILE A 68 23.04 -10.27 -12.05
N PRO A 69 23.00 -9.99 -10.74
CA PRO A 69 23.98 -10.57 -9.81
C PRO A 69 23.82 -12.09 -9.73
N THR A 70 24.92 -12.80 -9.53
CA THR A 70 24.94 -14.26 -9.36
C THR A 70 24.07 -14.71 -8.18
N ASN A 71 24.07 -13.94 -7.09
CA ASN A 71 23.10 -14.07 -6.02
C ASN A 71 22.04 -12.96 -6.12
N ASN A 72 20.86 -13.30 -6.62
CA ASN A 72 19.81 -12.34 -6.95
C ASN A 72 18.59 -12.40 -6.03
N SER A 73 18.56 -13.27 -5.02
CA SER A 73 17.44 -13.32 -4.08
C SER A 73 17.53 -12.14 -3.11
N PRO A 74 16.47 -11.31 -2.96
CA PRO A 74 16.39 -10.37 -1.85
C PRO A 74 16.33 -11.12 -0.51
N ARG A 75 16.60 -10.40 0.58
CA ARG A 75 16.28 -10.89 1.92
C ARG A 75 14.77 -10.90 2.10
N ALA A 76 14.27 -11.92 2.79
CA ALA A 76 12.85 -12.07 3.09
C ALA A 76 12.55 -11.51 4.48
N TYR A 77 11.38 -10.91 4.62
CA TYR A 77 10.81 -10.60 5.92
C TYR A 77 10.58 -11.91 6.70
N SER A 78 10.82 -11.91 8.01
CA SER A 78 10.50 -13.04 8.87
C SER A 78 9.64 -12.59 10.03
N TYR A 79 8.55 -13.32 10.28
CA TYR A 79 7.67 -13.07 11.42
C TYR A 79 8.44 -13.20 12.74
N PHE A 80 7.90 -12.72 13.86
CA PHE A 80 8.57 -12.80 15.17
C PHE A 80 8.35 -14.18 15.83
N GLY A 81 7.11 -14.65 15.84
CA GLY A 81 6.64 -15.78 16.62
C GLY A 81 5.22 -15.51 17.13
N ASN A 82 4.69 -16.44 17.91
CA ASN A 82 3.31 -16.36 18.42
C ASN A 82 3.33 -16.30 19.95
N ILE A 83 2.36 -15.60 20.52
CA ILE A 83 1.92 -15.87 21.89
C ILE A 83 0.64 -16.72 21.78
N ASN A 84 0.64 -17.90 22.39
CA ASN A 84 -0.54 -18.74 22.48
C ASN A 84 -1.10 -18.65 23.89
N LEU A 85 -2.40 -18.41 24.00
CA LEU A 85 -3.12 -18.27 25.27
C LEU A 85 -4.27 -19.27 25.29
N ASP A 86 -4.12 -20.29 26.13
CA ASP A 86 -5.18 -21.27 26.38
C ASP A 86 -5.95 -20.85 27.64
N PHE A 87 -7.23 -20.56 27.46
CA PHE A 87 -8.14 -20.14 28.53
C PHE A 87 -8.90 -21.33 29.14
N GLY A 88 -8.76 -22.54 28.61
CA GLY A 88 -9.59 -23.69 28.98
C GLY A 88 -11.05 -23.53 28.54
N HIS A 89 -11.27 -22.79 27.46
CA HIS A 89 -12.58 -22.39 26.96
C HIS A 89 -12.78 -22.94 25.54
N PRO A 90 -13.26 -24.17 25.35
CA PRO A 90 -13.49 -24.73 24.01
C PRO A 90 -14.42 -23.85 23.17
N ASP A 91 -14.14 -23.73 21.87
CA ASP A 91 -14.91 -22.84 20.97
C ASP A 91 -16.39 -23.27 20.90
N GLU A 92 -16.65 -24.58 20.96
CA GLU A 92 -18.00 -25.17 20.97
C GLU A 92 -18.84 -24.82 22.21
N ASP A 93 -18.20 -24.42 23.32
CA ASP A 93 -18.87 -24.04 24.55
C ASP A 93 -19.20 -22.54 24.61
N MET A 94 -18.70 -21.75 23.65
CA MET A 94 -18.90 -20.31 23.62
C MET A 94 -20.29 -19.93 23.08
N SER A 95 -21.02 -19.12 23.85
CA SER A 95 -22.21 -18.39 23.37
C SER A 95 -21.94 -16.90 23.23
N ASP A 96 -22.83 -16.19 22.53
CA ASP A 96 -22.78 -14.72 22.38
C ASP A 96 -21.43 -14.20 21.86
N TYR A 97 -20.78 -15.00 21.00
CA TYR A 97 -19.45 -14.71 20.50
C TYR A 97 -19.45 -13.52 19.54
N VAL A 98 -18.59 -12.54 19.82
CA VAL A 98 -18.31 -11.39 18.96
C VAL A 98 -16.81 -11.17 18.91
N ARG A 99 -16.27 -10.95 17.71
CA ARG A 99 -14.90 -10.44 17.49
C ARG A 99 -14.95 -9.15 16.66
N TRP A 100 -14.10 -8.19 16.97
CA TRP A 100 -14.08 -6.90 16.30
C TRP A 100 -12.68 -6.33 16.12
N LEU A 101 -12.58 -5.36 15.20
CA LEU A 101 -11.49 -4.42 15.09
C LEU A 101 -12.12 -3.03 15.01
N ASP A 102 -11.95 -2.23 16.06
CA ASP A 102 -12.30 -0.82 16.05
C ASP A 102 -11.21 -0.05 15.30
N THR A 103 -11.50 0.37 14.08
CA THR A 103 -10.54 1.10 13.22
C THR A 103 -10.40 2.57 13.61
N LYS A 104 -11.28 3.10 14.46
CA LYS A 104 -11.19 4.46 14.98
C LYS A 104 -10.27 4.52 16.20
N GLU A 105 -10.44 3.59 17.14
CA GLU A 105 -9.64 3.54 18.38
C GLU A 105 -8.39 2.66 18.24
N GLY A 106 -8.31 1.82 17.20
CA GLY A 106 -7.18 0.92 16.98
C GLY A 106 -7.15 -0.29 17.93
N ILE A 107 -8.32 -0.74 18.38
CA ILE A 107 -8.49 -1.82 19.37
C ILE A 107 -9.09 -3.04 18.69
N ALA A 108 -8.43 -4.19 18.79
CA ALA A 108 -9.03 -5.47 18.44
C ALA A 108 -9.59 -6.13 19.70
N GLY A 109 -10.67 -6.90 19.58
CA GLY A 109 -11.21 -7.59 20.74
C GLY A 109 -12.12 -8.76 20.44
N VAL A 110 -12.42 -9.50 21.50
CA VAL A 110 -13.34 -10.64 21.50
C VAL A 110 -14.16 -10.63 22.79
N SER A 111 -15.43 -10.98 22.69
CA SER A 111 -16.32 -11.21 23.82
C SER A 111 -17.15 -12.47 23.59
N TYR A 112 -17.37 -13.24 24.65
CA TYR A 112 -18.18 -14.47 24.63
C TYR A 112 -18.62 -14.82 26.05
N SER A 113 -19.53 -15.79 26.16
CA SER A 113 -20.04 -16.31 27.42
C SER A 113 -19.82 -17.82 27.53
N ILE A 114 -19.46 -18.32 28.71
CA ILE A 114 -19.40 -19.76 29.04
C ILE A 114 -19.99 -19.95 30.43
N ASN A 115 -20.96 -20.86 30.59
CA ASN A 115 -21.57 -21.21 31.88
C ASN A 115 -22.02 -20.00 32.71
N GLY A 116 -22.59 -18.99 32.05
CA GLY A 116 -23.08 -17.74 32.67
C GLY A 116 -21.98 -16.73 33.07
N VAL A 117 -20.73 -16.95 32.68
CA VAL A 117 -19.62 -15.99 32.85
C VAL A 117 -19.31 -15.34 31.52
N ASN A 118 -19.22 -14.01 31.53
CA ASN A 118 -18.86 -13.22 30.36
C ASN A 118 -17.37 -12.93 30.40
N TYR A 119 -16.72 -13.17 29.26
CA TYR A 119 -15.31 -12.94 29.05
C TYR A 119 -15.11 -11.86 27.99
N THR A 120 -14.11 -11.01 28.19
CA THR A 120 -13.71 -9.98 27.24
C THR A 120 -12.20 -9.92 27.13
N ARG A 121 -11.71 -9.81 25.89
CA ARG A 121 -10.30 -9.66 25.56
C ARG A 121 -10.14 -8.45 24.65
N GLU A 122 -9.25 -7.54 25.00
CA GLU A 122 -8.95 -6.36 24.19
C GLU A 122 -7.43 -6.26 23.96
N TYR A 123 -7.04 -5.87 22.75
CA TYR A 123 -5.66 -5.83 22.29
C TYR A 123 -5.38 -4.48 21.63
N VAL A 124 -4.25 -3.87 21.98
CA VAL A 124 -3.79 -2.60 21.40
C VAL A 124 -2.29 -2.62 21.19
N ALA A 125 -1.83 -2.15 20.03
CA ALA A 125 -0.42 -1.88 19.77
C ALA A 125 -0.16 -0.38 19.95
N SER A 126 0.46 -0.01 21.07
CA SER A 126 0.70 1.40 21.42
C SER A 126 1.96 1.93 20.74
N HIS A 127 1.81 2.95 19.89
CA HIS A 127 2.95 3.68 19.33
C HIS A 127 3.70 4.51 20.38
N PRO A 128 3.04 5.32 21.22
CA PRO A 128 3.75 6.13 22.23
C PRO A 128 4.56 5.32 23.24
N GLN A 129 4.12 4.09 23.54
CA GLN A 129 4.77 3.23 24.53
C GLN A 129 5.63 2.12 23.90
N GLY A 130 5.58 1.94 22.57
CA GLY A 130 6.35 0.91 21.86
C GLY A 130 6.01 -0.53 22.27
N VAL A 131 4.78 -0.81 22.72
CA VAL A 131 4.38 -2.12 23.25
C VAL A 131 3.05 -2.62 22.68
N LEU A 132 2.91 -3.94 22.60
CA LEU A 132 1.63 -4.62 22.45
C LEU A 132 1.06 -4.92 23.84
N VAL A 133 -0.21 -4.55 24.07
CA VAL A 133 -0.91 -4.76 25.34
C VAL A 133 -2.18 -5.56 25.08
N ALA A 134 -2.45 -6.52 25.96
CA ALA A 134 -3.70 -7.24 25.99
C ALA A 134 -4.32 -7.15 27.39
N GLN A 135 -5.63 -6.94 27.45
CA GLN A 135 -6.41 -6.95 28.68
C GLN A 135 -7.45 -8.07 28.62
N PHE A 136 -7.48 -8.89 29.66
CA PHE A 136 -8.41 -10.02 29.78
C PHE A 136 -9.30 -9.81 31.01
N LYS A 137 -10.61 -9.94 30.84
CA LYS A 137 -11.61 -9.73 31.89
C LYS A 137 -12.59 -10.91 31.94
N ALA A 138 -13.04 -11.23 33.14
CA ALA A 138 -14.20 -12.06 33.40
C ALA A 138 -15.13 -11.34 34.39
N ASN A 139 -16.44 -11.45 34.23
CA ASN A 139 -17.40 -10.82 35.15
C ASN A 139 -17.56 -11.56 36.49
N ARG A 140 -16.88 -12.70 36.67
CA ARG A 140 -16.86 -13.49 37.92
C ARG A 140 -15.43 -13.63 38.44
N ARG A 141 -15.21 -13.24 39.71
CA ARG A 141 -13.90 -13.35 40.37
C ARG A 141 -13.41 -14.80 40.37
N GLY A 142 -12.15 -15.02 40.00
CA GLY A 142 -11.52 -16.34 39.96
C GLY A 142 -11.94 -17.22 38.78
N ALA A 143 -12.77 -16.72 37.86
CA ALA A 143 -13.25 -17.49 36.71
C ALA A 143 -12.32 -17.46 35.49
N LEU A 144 -11.21 -16.72 35.56
CA LEU A 144 -10.25 -16.58 34.47
C LEU A 144 -8.94 -17.29 34.84
N THR A 145 -8.58 -18.29 34.06
CA THR A 145 -7.29 -18.97 34.08
C THR A 145 -6.67 -18.84 32.69
N ILE A 146 -5.35 -18.66 32.63
CA ILE A 146 -4.63 -18.47 31.36
C ILE A 146 -3.36 -19.29 31.40
N ASN A 147 -3.22 -20.21 30.45
CA ASN A 147 -1.98 -20.90 30.13
C ASN A 147 -1.34 -20.18 28.94
N ALA A 148 -0.19 -19.55 29.16
CA ALA A 148 0.50 -18.77 28.14
C ALA A 148 1.79 -19.44 27.69
N THR A 149 2.03 -19.47 26.37
CA THR A 149 3.29 -19.94 25.77
C THR A 149 3.75 -18.99 24.67
N MET A 150 5.03 -19.01 24.34
CA MET A 150 5.55 -18.41 23.11
C MET A 150 6.07 -19.51 22.19
N THR A 151 5.74 -19.43 20.90
CA THR A 151 6.19 -20.41 19.89
C THR A 151 6.74 -19.72 18.66
N ARG A 152 7.59 -20.46 17.93
CA ARG A 152 8.12 -20.08 16.63
C ARG A 152 8.49 -21.38 15.90
N ILE A 153 8.31 -21.42 14.58
CA ILE A 153 8.51 -22.65 13.79
C ILE A 153 9.97 -23.11 13.78
N ARG A 154 10.94 -22.18 13.82
CA ARG A 154 12.38 -22.51 13.74
C ARG A 154 13.25 -21.42 14.36
N ASP A 155 14.54 -21.71 14.46
CA ASP A 155 15.58 -20.76 14.87
C ASP A 155 15.38 -20.21 16.29
N ILE A 156 14.77 -21.02 17.15
CA ILE A 156 14.65 -20.73 18.59
C ILE A 156 15.99 -21.09 19.24
N LYS A 157 16.59 -20.11 19.92
CA LYS A 157 17.80 -20.31 20.73
C LYS A 157 17.43 -20.69 22.16
N THR A 158 16.49 -19.97 22.75
CA THR A 158 16.05 -20.20 24.13
C THR A 158 14.61 -19.76 24.30
N LEU A 159 13.87 -20.57 25.05
CA LEU A 159 12.54 -20.26 25.55
C LEU A 159 12.58 -20.41 27.06
N SER A 160 12.22 -19.36 27.80
CA SER A 160 12.22 -19.41 29.26
C SER A 160 10.98 -18.73 29.85
N ALA A 161 10.55 -19.25 31.00
CA ALA A 161 9.49 -18.67 31.81
C ALA A 161 10.06 -18.24 33.17
N ASN A 162 9.63 -17.09 33.65
CA ASN A 162 9.91 -16.63 35.00
C ASN A 162 8.57 -16.46 35.74
N VAL A 163 8.49 -17.06 36.93
CA VAL A 163 7.34 -16.90 37.82
C VAL A 163 7.81 -16.12 39.04
N ALA A 164 7.24 -14.94 39.22
CA ALA A 164 7.53 -14.06 40.34
C ALA A 164 6.27 -13.28 40.69
N LYS A 165 6.10 -12.96 41.98
CA LYS A 165 4.93 -12.19 42.46
C LYS A 165 4.85 -10.87 41.67
N ASN A 166 3.76 -10.69 40.92
CA ASN A 166 3.49 -9.54 40.05
C ASN A 166 4.51 -9.32 38.92
N ASN A 167 5.33 -10.31 38.57
CA ASN A 167 6.36 -10.18 37.53
C ASN A 167 6.56 -11.48 36.73
N ASN A 168 5.45 -12.15 36.41
CA ASN A 168 5.49 -13.33 35.55
C ASN A 168 5.90 -12.92 34.13
N SER A 169 6.79 -13.67 33.49
CA SER A 169 7.20 -13.38 32.12
C SER A 169 7.55 -14.63 31.32
N LEU A 170 7.37 -14.50 30.00
CA LEU A 170 7.87 -15.42 29.00
C LEU A 170 8.91 -14.69 28.16
N THR A 171 10.05 -15.33 27.91
CA THR A 171 11.13 -14.78 27.08
C THR A 171 11.44 -15.75 25.95
N LEU A 172 11.40 -15.23 24.71
CA LEU A 172 11.82 -15.93 23.50
C LEU A 172 13.08 -15.26 22.95
N VAL A 173 14.16 -16.02 22.85
CA VAL A 173 15.38 -15.65 22.12
C VAL A 173 15.40 -16.46 20.83
N SER A 174 15.44 -15.78 19.69
CA SER A 174 15.43 -16.40 18.37
C SER A 174 16.42 -15.71 17.45
N THR A 175 16.72 -16.38 16.34
CA THR A 175 17.75 -15.94 15.41
C THR A 175 17.26 -16.01 13.97
N SER A 176 17.97 -15.37 13.06
CA SER A 176 17.67 -15.39 11.64
C SER A 176 18.01 -16.73 10.96
N GLY A 177 18.53 -17.72 11.71
CA GLY A 177 18.77 -19.10 11.26
C GLY A 177 20.10 -19.35 10.55
N GLN A 178 21.03 -18.38 10.54
CA GLN A 178 22.39 -18.58 10.00
C GLN A 178 23.34 -19.13 11.07
N SER A 179 24.55 -19.56 10.65
CA SER A 179 25.62 -19.83 11.61
C SER A 179 26.17 -18.52 12.20
N GLU A 180 26.81 -18.59 13.37
CA GLU A 180 27.44 -17.41 14.01
C GLU A 180 28.47 -16.73 13.09
N ASN A 181 29.17 -17.52 12.27
CA ASN A 181 30.15 -17.03 11.29
C ASN A 181 29.52 -16.37 10.04
N ASP A 182 28.20 -16.50 9.84
CA ASP A 182 27.44 -15.93 8.71
C ASP A 182 26.56 -14.74 9.16
N HIS A 183 27.04 -14.02 10.19
CA HIS A 183 26.44 -12.79 10.75
C HIS A 183 24.97 -12.96 11.15
N LEU A 184 24.77 -13.82 12.15
CA LEU A 184 23.49 -14.10 12.79
C LEU A 184 22.83 -12.82 13.34
N ILE A 185 21.57 -12.60 12.98
CA ILE A 185 20.72 -11.61 13.65
C ILE A 185 20.01 -12.34 14.79
N GLU A 186 20.26 -11.91 16.01
CA GLU A 186 19.58 -12.41 17.21
C GLU A 186 18.59 -11.35 17.71
N TRP A 187 17.42 -11.79 18.15
CA TRP A 187 16.46 -10.94 18.82
C TRP A 187 15.88 -11.63 20.03
N THR A 188 15.45 -10.80 20.98
CA THR A 188 14.74 -11.23 22.18
C THR A 188 13.41 -10.50 22.25
N GLY A 189 12.33 -11.21 22.54
CA GLY A 189 11.09 -10.58 22.99
C GLY A 189 10.61 -11.20 24.29
N GLN A 190 9.93 -10.37 25.07
CA GLN A 190 9.45 -10.73 26.39
C GLN A 190 7.99 -10.31 26.54
N ALA A 191 7.14 -11.27 26.93
CA ALA A 191 5.79 -11.00 27.38
C ALA A 191 5.79 -10.95 28.92
N ARG A 192 5.16 -9.93 29.50
CA ARG A 192 5.00 -9.80 30.96
C ARG A 192 3.53 -9.87 31.33
N PHE A 193 3.23 -10.61 32.38
CA PHE A 193 1.87 -10.85 32.85
C PHE A 193 1.70 -10.21 34.22
N LYS A 194 0.76 -9.26 34.28
CA LYS A 194 0.33 -8.63 35.53
C LYS A 194 -1.02 -9.22 35.93
N SER A 195 -1.06 -9.90 37.06
CA SER A 195 -2.25 -10.56 37.62
C SER A 195 -2.26 -10.40 39.14
N ASP A 196 -3.45 -10.49 39.74
CA ASP A 196 -3.61 -10.48 41.20
C ASP A 196 -3.31 -11.85 41.87
N THR A 197 -2.95 -12.88 41.09
CA THR A 197 -2.64 -14.25 41.55
C THR A 197 -1.50 -14.92 40.77
N VAL A 198 -0.91 -15.99 41.33
CA VAL A 198 0.32 -16.69 40.89
C VAL A 198 0.06 -17.66 39.73
N ALA A 199 1.04 -17.83 38.82
CA ALA A 199 0.97 -18.66 37.60
C ALA A 199 2.01 -19.80 37.60
N TYR A 200 1.81 -20.85 36.79
CA TYR A 200 2.74 -22.00 36.62
C TYR A 200 2.90 -22.39 35.13
N PRO A 201 4.09 -22.84 34.66
CA PRO A 201 4.37 -23.04 33.22
C PRO A 201 4.30 -24.49 32.69
N PHE A 202 3.94 -24.66 31.39
CA PHE A 202 4.11 -25.87 30.56
C PHE A 202 4.35 -25.51 29.06
N PHE A 203 5.01 -26.38 28.27
CA PHE A 203 5.43 -26.12 26.88
C PHE A 203 5.18 -27.31 25.90
N THR A 204 4.83 -27.03 24.64
CA THR A 204 4.83 -27.98 23.50
C THR A 204 5.16 -27.31 22.15
N ASN A 205 5.79 -28.04 21.21
CA ASN A 205 6.27 -27.57 19.89
C ASN A 205 5.56 -28.26 18.70
N VAL A 206 5.35 -27.55 17.58
CA VAL A 206 4.89 -28.10 16.27
C VAL A 206 5.54 -27.30 15.12
N ALA A 207 5.85 -27.96 13.98
CA ALA A 207 6.51 -27.36 12.81
C ALA A 207 5.85 -27.75 11.46
N ALA A 208 5.91 -26.84 10.45
CA ALA A 208 5.64 -27.12 9.03
C ALA A 208 6.33 -26.13 8.05
N PHE A 209 6.41 -26.56 6.78
CA PHE A 209 7.24 -26.16 5.61
C PHE A 209 6.78 -24.94 4.78
N TYR A 210 7.67 -24.35 3.95
CA TYR A 210 7.31 -23.65 2.67
C TYR A 210 8.46 -23.62 1.63
N GLU A 211 8.07 -23.77 0.35
CA GLU A 211 8.86 -23.66 -0.89
C GLU A 211 8.78 -22.25 -1.53
N CYS A 212 9.71 -21.93 -2.45
CA CYS A 212 9.83 -20.65 -3.15
C CYS A 212 9.73 -20.84 -4.68
N TYR A 213 9.02 -19.93 -5.38
CA TYR A 213 8.80 -19.97 -6.83
C TYR A 213 9.70 -18.96 -7.59
N ILE A 214 10.22 -19.39 -8.75
CA ILE A 214 10.99 -18.57 -9.70
C ILE A 214 10.20 -18.45 -11.01
N PHE A 215 9.97 -17.24 -11.52
CA PHE A 215 9.27 -17.00 -12.80
C PHE A 215 10.24 -16.90 -13.99
N PRO A 216 9.97 -17.60 -15.13
CA PRO A 216 10.81 -17.58 -16.32
C PRO A 216 10.33 -16.53 -17.34
N THR A 217 11.28 -15.85 -17.96
CA THR A 217 11.19 -14.87 -19.08
C THR A 217 11.08 -13.38 -18.69
N ARG A 218 12.10 -12.61 -19.08
CA ARG A 218 12.20 -11.15 -19.00
C ARG A 218 12.63 -10.62 -20.39
N SER A 219 12.19 -9.42 -20.74
CA SER A 219 12.52 -8.74 -22.01
C SER A 219 13.06 -7.35 -21.72
N VAL A 220 13.97 -6.87 -22.57
CA VAL A 220 14.63 -5.56 -22.46
C VAL A 220 14.55 -4.84 -23.81
N ASP A 221 14.30 -3.53 -23.79
CA ASP A 221 14.41 -2.63 -24.94
C ASP A 221 14.85 -1.24 -24.44
N ILE A 222 15.21 -0.35 -25.36
CA ILE A 222 15.60 1.02 -25.02
C ILE A 222 14.38 1.95 -24.95
N ALA A 223 14.42 2.86 -23.99
CA ALA A 223 13.45 3.96 -23.84
C ALA A 223 11.96 3.50 -23.86
N PRO A 224 11.56 2.49 -23.06
CA PRO A 224 10.15 2.19 -22.89
C PRO A 224 9.41 3.43 -22.33
N ALA A 225 8.11 3.52 -22.59
CA ALA A 225 7.34 4.72 -22.23
C ALA A 225 7.41 5.05 -20.73
N MET A 226 7.44 4.02 -19.88
CA MET A 226 7.56 4.20 -18.42
C MET A 226 8.89 4.87 -18.03
N ASP A 227 10.02 4.43 -18.59
CA ASP A 227 11.34 4.97 -18.25
C ASP A 227 11.47 6.43 -18.68
N ASN A 228 10.94 6.77 -19.87
CA ASN A 228 10.89 8.16 -20.33
C ASN A 228 10.04 9.03 -19.39
N GLN A 229 8.91 8.51 -18.92
CA GLN A 229 8.03 9.22 -17.99
C GLN A 229 8.67 9.41 -16.61
N LEU A 230 9.29 8.36 -16.05
CA LEU A 230 10.01 8.42 -14.79
C LEU A 230 11.18 9.39 -14.86
N THR A 231 12.03 9.28 -15.89
CA THR A 231 13.19 10.16 -16.08
C THR A 231 12.77 11.62 -16.25
N THR A 232 11.70 11.86 -17.01
CA THR A 232 11.10 13.20 -17.16
C THR A 232 10.69 13.76 -15.80
N GLU A 233 10.02 12.98 -14.96
CA GLU A 233 9.55 13.44 -13.65
C GLU A 233 10.71 13.66 -12.67
N VAL A 234 11.73 12.79 -12.68
CA VAL A 234 12.95 12.96 -11.88
C VAL A 234 13.66 14.27 -12.22
N PHE A 235 13.92 14.53 -13.51
CA PHE A 235 14.61 15.76 -13.91
C PHE A 235 13.78 17.01 -13.66
N ARG A 236 12.47 16.97 -13.89
CA ARG A 236 11.59 18.10 -13.56
C ARG A 236 11.52 18.36 -12.07
N SER A 237 11.45 17.32 -11.25
CA SER A 237 11.46 17.43 -9.79
C SER A 237 12.78 18.00 -9.29
N LEU A 238 13.91 17.53 -9.83
CA LEU A 238 15.24 18.06 -9.54
C LEU A 238 15.35 19.55 -9.89
N ILE A 239 14.95 19.93 -11.11
CA ILE A 239 14.99 21.32 -11.57
C ILE A 239 14.08 22.21 -10.70
N HIS A 240 12.89 21.73 -10.35
CA HIS A 240 11.95 22.47 -9.52
C HIS A 240 12.48 22.66 -8.09
N ALA A 241 12.95 21.59 -7.45
CA ALA A 241 13.56 21.66 -6.12
C ALA A 241 14.79 22.60 -6.11
N ALA A 242 15.65 22.49 -7.13
CA ALA A 242 16.81 23.36 -7.28
C ALA A 242 16.40 24.82 -7.44
N SER A 243 15.31 25.12 -8.17
CA SER A 243 14.81 26.50 -8.30
C SER A 243 14.32 27.09 -6.97
N ILE A 244 13.71 26.28 -6.10
CA ILE A 244 13.24 26.72 -4.77
C ILE A 244 14.43 26.94 -3.83
N LEU A 245 15.45 26.09 -3.91
CA LEU A 245 16.65 26.15 -3.08
C LEU A 245 17.74 27.07 -3.65
N GLU A 246 17.46 27.74 -4.79
CA GLU A 246 18.40 28.59 -5.51
C GLU A 246 19.72 27.89 -5.91
N ILE A 247 19.65 26.58 -6.18
CA ILE A 247 20.76 25.73 -6.64
C ILE A 247 20.82 25.72 -8.17
N ASN A 248 22.03 25.90 -8.74
CA ASN A 248 22.22 25.91 -10.19
C ASN A 248 23.57 25.29 -10.61
N ASP A 249 23.84 24.07 -10.14
CA ASP A 249 25.07 23.34 -10.43
C ASP A 249 25.07 22.61 -11.80
N THR A 250 26.14 21.87 -12.08
CA THR A 250 26.30 21.10 -13.31
C THR A 250 25.26 20.01 -13.51
N ALA A 251 24.73 19.41 -12.43
CA ALA A 251 23.69 18.40 -12.51
C ALA A 251 22.34 19.02 -12.92
N VAL A 252 22.00 20.18 -12.38
CA VAL A 252 20.80 20.94 -12.77
C VAL A 252 20.88 21.36 -14.24
N GLN A 253 22.05 21.82 -14.71
CA GLN A 253 22.25 22.18 -16.11
C GLN A 253 22.15 20.97 -17.04
N ALA A 254 22.75 19.83 -16.67
CA ALA A 254 22.65 18.59 -17.43
C ALA A 254 21.20 18.10 -17.52
N ALA A 255 20.45 18.14 -16.42
CA ALA A 255 19.04 17.78 -16.40
C ALA A 255 18.20 18.70 -17.30
N LYS A 256 18.43 20.02 -17.28
CA LYS A 256 17.77 20.99 -18.18
C LYS A 256 18.07 20.69 -19.64
N ALA A 257 19.31 20.35 -19.97
CA ALA A 257 19.74 20.05 -21.33
C ALA A 257 19.19 18.71 -21.84
N PHE A 258 19.09 17.70 -20.97
CA PHE A 258 18.62 16.37 -21.37
C PHE A 258 17.10 16.27 -21.43
N LEU A 259 16.37 16.98 -20.57
CA LEU A 259 14.90 16.95 -20.51
C LEU A 259 14.18 17.06 -21.87
N PRO A 260 14.52 18.00 -22.79
CA PRO A 260 13.88 18.10 -24.09
C PRO A 260 14.21 16.95 -25.05
N LEU A 261 15.22 16.13 -24.75
CA LEU A 261 15.61 14.96 -25.55
C LEU A 261 14.79 13.71 -25.21
N ILE A 262 14.08 13.72 -24.08
CA ILE A 262 13.26 12.58 -23.65
C ILE A 262 12.00 12.51 -24.52
N GLN A 263 11.75 11.34 -25.10
CA GLN A 263 10.61 11.12 -25.97
C GLN A 263 9.29 11.26 -25.19
N PRO A 264 8.35 12.11 -25.64
CA PRO A 264 7.02 12.20 -25.05
C PRO A 264 6.19 10.94 -25.35
N PRO A 265 5.09 10.69 -24.62
CA PRO A 265 4.17 9.60 -24.93
C PRO A 265 3.72 9.64 -26.39
N LEU A 266 3.80 8.50 -27.07
CA LEU A 266 3.34 8.33 -28.44
C LEU A 266 2.00 7.62 -28.47
N ILE A 267 1.19 7.92 -29.48
CA ILE A 267 -0.06 7.22 -29.78
C ILE A 267 0.20 6.30 -30.97
N CYS A 268 -0.12 5.01 -30.82
CA CYS A 268 0.10 4.01 -31.85
C CYS A 268 -1.06 3.96 -32.86
N SER A 269 -0.96 3.10 -33.88
CA SER A 269 -1.99 2.97 -34.93
C SER A 269 -3.38 2.56 -34.40
N LEU A 270 -3.43 1.96 -33.21
CA LEU A 270 -4.67 1.58 -32.52
C LEU A 270 -5.26 2.72 -31.66
N GLY A 271 -4.70 3.94 -31.72
CA GLY A 271 -5.21 5.08 -30.96
C GLY A 271 -4.88 5.07 -29.46
N ARG A 272 -4.07 4.12 -28.99
CA ARG A 272 -3.66 3.99 -27.58
C ARG A 272 -2.24 4.50 -27.34
N ILE A 273 -1.91 4.80 -26.07
CA ILE A 273 -0.53 5.06 -25.66
C ILE A 273 0.36 3.85 -25.97
N LEU A 274 1.51 4.12 -26.59
CA LEU A 274 2.51 3.12 -26.94
C LEU A 274 3.34 2.73 -25.70
N GLU A 275 3.55 1.43 -25.48
CA GLU A 275 4.28 0.90 -24.31
C GLU A 275 5.80 0.91 -24.51
N TRP A 276 6.24 0.61 -25.72
CA TRP A 276 7.64 0.48 -26.12
C TRP A 276 7.99 1.54 -27.16
N ARG A 277 9.27 1.70 -27.51
CA ARG A 277 9.67 2.66 -28.56
C ARG A 277 9.12 2.37 -29.97
N LYS A 278 8.64 1.14 -30.21
CA LYS A 278 8.05 0.68 -31.48
C LYS A 278 6.72 -0.02 -31.23
N GLU A 279 5.88 -0.07 -32.26
CA GLU A 279 4.61 -0.80 -32.25
C GLU A 279 4.84 -2.31 -32.39
N TYR A 280 5.24 -2.94 -31.30
CA TYR A 280 5.36 -4.39 -31.21
C TYR A 280 4.00 -5.07 -31.06
N LYS A 281 3.90 -6.30 -31.57
CA LYS A 281 2.74 -7.17 -31.31
C LYS A 281 2.70 -7.54 -29.83
N GLU A 282 1.59 -7.22 -29.16
CA GLU A 282 1.38 -7.55 -27.75
C GLU A 282 1.23 -9.07 -27.55
N LYS A 283 1.99 -9.64 -26.62
CA LYS A 283 1.85 -11.06 -26.23
C LYS A 283 0.74 -11.27 -25.21
N ALA A 284 0.47 -10.28 -24.36
CA ALA A 284 -0.54 -10.32 -23.31
C ALA A 284 -1.33 -9.01 -23.33
N ILE A 285 -2.47 -8.99 -24.04
CA ILE A 285 -3.30 -7.78 -24.15
C ILE A 285 -3.95 -7.47 -22.79
N GLY A 286 -4.46 -8.46 -22.07
CA GLY A 286 -4.98 -8.31 -20.70
C GLY A 286 -3.91 -8.23 -19.59
N GLN A 287 -2.71 -7.73 -19.87
CA GLN A 287 -1.64 -7.62 -18.87
C GLN A 287 -2.10 -6.79 -17.65
N LYS A 288 -1.67 -7.20 -16.45
CA LYS A 288 -2.05 -6.59 -15.16
C LYS A 288 -1.29 -5.29 -14.83
N HIS A 289 -0.28 -4.93 -15.61
CA HIS A 289 0.49 -3.69 -15.45
C HIS A 289 0.07 -2.63 -16.47
N TYR A 290 0.08 -1.37 -16.03
CA TYR A 290 -0.25 -0.19 -16.84
C TYR A 290 0.93 0.78 -16.91
N SER A 291 2.16 0.25 -16.88
CA SER A 291 3.42 1.00 -16.88
C SER A 291 3.53 2.14 -17.92
N PRO A 292 2.98 2.02 -19.15
CA PRO A 292 2.97 3.12 -20.11
C PRO A 292 2.16 4.35 -19.69
N LEU A 293 1.36 4.22 -18.63
CA LEU A 293 0.52 5.27 -18.07
C LEU A 293 1.01 5.70 -16.68
N TRP A 294 2.25 5.38 -16.28
CA TRP A 294 2.78 5.79 -14.96
C TRP A 294 2.65 7.30 -14.70
N ALA A 295 2.87 8.14 -15.72
CA ALA A 295 2.72 9.58 -15.62
C ALA A 295 1.29 10.05 -15.35
N LEU A 296 0.27 9.24 -15.69
CA LEU A 296 -1.14 9.48 -15.38
C LEU A 296 -1.42 9.24 -13.90
N MET A 297 -0.97 8.09 -13.40
CA MET A 297 -1.04 7.70 -11.99
C MET A 297 0.13 6.78 -11.64
N PRO A 298 0.99 7.13 -10.68
CA PRO A 298 0.85 8.23 -9.70
C PRO A 298 1.43 9.59 -10.14
N GLY A 299 1.89 9.71 -11.40
CA GLY A 299 2.52 10.95 -11.89
C GLY A 299 1.67 12.21 -11.74
N ARG A 300 2.30 13.38 -11.93
CA ARG A 300 1.69 14.71 -11.72
C ARG A 300 1.36 15.42 -13.03
N ARG A 301 1.69 14.79 -14.15
CA ARG A 301 1.57 15.41 -15.46
C ARG A 301 0.20 15.12 -16.00
N PRO A 302 -0.49 16.13 -16.54
CA PRO A 302 -1.59 15.83 -17.40
C PRO A 302 -1.03 15.04 -18.60
N LEU A 303 -1.43 13.78 -18.75
CA LEU A 303 -1.75 13.26 -20.08
C LEU A 303 -2.98 14.02 -20.66
N LEU A 304 -3.24 15.27 -20.28
CA LEU A 304 -4.56 15.88 -20.30
C LEU A 304 -4.58 17.12 -21.21
N ASN A 305 -4.02 16.99 -22.42
CA ASN A 305 -4.84 17.42 -23.54
C ASN A 305 -5.86 16.30 -23.81
N ASN A 306 -6.98 16.61 -24.47
CA ASN A 306 -8.02 15.61 -24.70
C ASN A 306 -7.48 14.40 -25.48
N THR A 307 -6.51 14.59 -26.37
CA THR A 307 -5.93 13.53 -27.19
C THR A 307 -5.24 12.43 -26.37
N LEU A 308 -4.35 12.80 -25.44
CA LEU A 308 -3.62 11.82 -24.63
C LEU A 308 -4.53 11.16 -23.58
N ARG A 309 -5.56 11.85 -23.10
CA ARG A 309 -6.59 11.28 -22.23
C ARG A 309 -7.35 10.17 -22.96
N THR A 310 -7.88 10.47 -24.14
CA THR A 310 -8.58 9.49 -24.97
C THR A 310 -7.67 8.31 -25.31
N ALA A 311 -6.39 8.55 -25.60
CA ALA A 311 -5.45 7.45 -25.85
C ALA A 311 -5.15 6.59 -24.62
N ALA A 312 -5.20 7.17 -23.41
CA ALA A 312 -5.08 6.42 -22.16
C ALA A 312 -6.35 5.61 -21.89
N GLU A 313 -7.53 6.18 -22.13
CA GLU A 313 -8.82 5.48 -22.05
C GLU A 313 -8.85 4.26 -22.98
N VAL A 314 -8.52 4.43 -24.27
CA VAL A 314 -8.42 3.32 -25.24
C VAL A 314 -7.41 2.25 -24.78
N PHE A 315 -6.31 2.65 -24.12
CA PHE A 315 -5.36 1.68 -23.55
C PHE A 315 -6.01 0.88 -22.41
N LEU A 316 -6.66 1.55 -21.45
CA LEU A 316 -7.28 0.92 -20.28
C LEU A 316 -8.42 -0.01 -20.70
N ASP A 317 -9.35 0.45 -21.53
CA ASP A 317 -10.50 -0.33 -21.98
C ASP A 317 -10.07 -1.57 -22.75
N ARG A 318 -9.00 -1.44 -23.55
CA ARG A 318 -8.40 -2.59 -24.24
C ARG A 318 -7.81 -3.60 -23.24
N ARG A 319 -7.13 -3.15 -22.18
CA ARG A 319 -6.63 -4.05 -21.14
C ARG A 319 -7.81 -4.76 -20.44
N VAL A 320 -8.82 -4.00 -20.01
CA VAL A 320 -9.98 -4.51 -19.27
C VAL A 320 -10.78 -5.51 -20.11
N SER A 321 -11.14 -5.16 -21.35
CA SER A 321 -11.87 -6.04 -22.29
C SER A 321 -11.15 -7.34 -22.64
N HIS A 322 -9.84 -7.44 -22.36
CA HIS A 322 -9.04 -8.65 -22.57
C HIS A 322 -8.64 -9.33 -21.26
N GLY A 323 -9.34 -9.05 -20.16
CA GLY A 323 -9.20 -9.74 -18.87
C GLY A 323 -8.09 -9.21 -17.97
N SER A 324 -7.76 -7.91 -18.05
CA SER A 324 -6.89 -7.26 -17.06
C SER A 324 -7.59 -7.05 -15.71
N GLY A 325 -6.88 -6.51 -14.70
CA GLY A 325 -7.40 -6.36 -13.34
C GLY A 325 -7.45 -7.69 -12.58
N THR A 326 -6.62 -8.67 -12.95
CA THR A 326 -6.64 -10.03 -12.39
C THR A 326 -6.13 -10.14 -10.95
N THR A 327 -5.50 -9.08 -10.44
CA THR A 327 -4.99 -9.02 -9.08
C THR A 327 -5.51 -7.78 -8.37
N GLY A 328 -5.61 -7.81 -7.04
CA GLY A 328 -6.17 -6.69 -6.28
C GLY A 328 -5.41 -5.36 -6.45
N TRP A 329 -4.08 -5.39 -6.54
CA TRP A 329 -3.29 -4.18 -6.86
C TRP A 329 -3.50 -3.70 -8.29
N SER A 330 -3.67 -4.62 -9.25
CA SER A 330 -3.87 -4.28 -10.65
C SER A 330 -5.22 -3.59 -10.81
N ARG A 331 -6.27 -4.16 -10.23
CA ARG A 331 -7.62 -3.60 -10.27
C ARG A 331 -7.71 -2.24 -9.58
N THR A 332 -7.11 -2.08 -8.40
CA THR A 332 -7.09 -0.78 -7.73
C THR A 332 -6.24 0.25 -8.47
N TRP A 333 -5.20 -0.15 -9.22
CA TRP A 333 -4.50 0.76 -10.12
C TRP A 333 -5.40 1.22 -11.27
N LEU A 334 -6.27 0.35 -11.83
CA LEU A 334 -7.30 0.75 -12.80
C LEU A 334 -8.26 1.80 -12.22
N VAL A 335 -8.75 1.62 -10.99
CA VAL A 335 -9.62 2.59 -10.31
C VAL A 335 -8.98 3.98 -10.32
N ASN A 336 -7.71 4.07 -9.90
CA ASN A 336 -6.99 5.33 -9.88
C ASN A 336 -6.73 5.90 -11.29
N MET A 337 -6.47 5.05 -12.28
CA MET A 337 -6.26 5.48 -13.67
C MET A 337 -7.53 6.05 -14.29
N TYR A 338 -8.67 5.36 -14.16
CA TYR A 338 -9.98 5.83 -14.63
C TYR A 338 -10.40 7.12 -13.92
N ALA A 339 -10.17 7.22 -12.60
CA ALA A 339 -10.41 8.45 -11.86
C ALA A 339 -9.58 9.63 -12.42
N ARG A 340 -8.30 9.42 -12.77
CA ARG A 340 -7.40 10.44 -13.34
C ARG A 340 -7.78 10.90 -14.75
N ILE A 341 -8.56 10.12 -15.49
CA ILE A 341 -9.12 10.52 -16.79
C ILE A 341 -10.58 10.97 -16.71
N PHE A 342 -11.12 11.14 -15.49
CA PHE A 342 -12.49 11.60 -15.22
C PHE A 342 -13.60 10.61 -15.62
N CYS A 343 -13.26 9.33 -15.75
CA CYS A 343 -14.19 8.24 -16.01
C CYS A 343 -14.68 7.65 -14.68
N GLY A 344 -15.57 8.38 -14.01
CA GLY A 344 -16.04 8.03 -12.66
C GLY A 344 -16.78 6.69 -12.58
N ASP A 345 -17.64 6.40 -13.56
CA ASP A 345 -18.42 5.16 -13.60
C ASP A 345 -17.52 3.93 -13.82
N ASP A 346 -16.55 4.00 -14.72
CA ASP A 346 -15.57 2.92 -14.93
C ASP A 346 -14.69 2.69 -13.68
N ALA A 347 -14.27 3.79 -13.01
CA ALA A 347 -13.55 3.69 -11.75
C ALA A 347 -14.40 3.00 -10.67
N TRP A 348 -15.70 3.31 -10.60
CA TRP A 348 -16.64 2.71 -9.66
C TRP A 348 -16.91 1.23 -9.96
N GLU A 349 -17.02 0.86 -11.23
CA GLU A 349 -17.17 -0.53 -11.65
C GLU A 349 -15.96 -1.35 -11.18
N GLN A 350 -14.74 -0.89 -11.47
CA GLN A 350 -13.52 -1.57 -11.04
C GLN A 350 -13.40 -1.63 -9.51
N LEU A 351 -13.81 -0.58 -8.80
CA LEU A 351 -13.79 -0.53 -7.33
C LEU A 351 -14.80 -1.50 -6.71
N THR A 352 -16.01 -1.58 -7.27
CA THR A 352 -17.05 -2.51 -6.82
C THR A 352 -16.63 -3.95 -7.07
N GLN A 353 -16.04 -4.21 -8.25
CA GLN A 353 -15.51 -5.52 -8.56
C GLN A 353 -14.37 -5.90 -7.61
N TRP A 354 -13.47 -4.97 -7.27
CA TRP A 354 -12.41 -5.21 -6.29
C TRP A 354 -12.99 -5.66 -4.96
N PHE A 355 -13.93 -4.88 -4.42
CA PHE A 355 -14.51 -5.17 -3.11
C PHE A 355 -15.22 -6.53 -3.08
N ALA A 356 -15.80 -6.96 -4.21
CA ALA A 356 -16.52 -8.22 -4.32
C ALA A 356 -15.60 -9.46 -4.38
N VAL A 357 -14.38 -9.36 -4.92
CA VAL A 357 -13.58 -10.56 -5.24
C VAL A 357 -12.14 -10.55 -4.71
N ASP A 358 -11.57 -9.40 -4.38
CA ASP A 358 -10.13 -9.32 -4.05
C ASP A 358 -9.85 -9.39 -2.53
N PRO A 359 -10.62 -8.77 -1.62
CA PRO A 359 -10.41 -8.92 -0.18
C PRO A 359 -10.85 -10.28 0.38
N THR A 360 -10.19 -10.76 1.45
CA THR A 360 -10.72 -11.90 2.22
C THR A 360 -12.01 -11.50 2.97
N PRO A 361 -12.99 -12.40 3.11
CA PRO A 361 -14.23 -12.10 3.82
C PRO A 361 -14.05 -11.98 5.34
N TYR A 362 -12.89 -12.37 5.88
CA TYR A 362 -12.69 -12.50 7.34
C TYR A 362 -12.01 -11.28 7.98
N ASN A 363 -11.19 -10.56 7.20
CA ASN A 363 -10.37 -9.44 7.69
C ASN A 363 -10.18 -8.31 6.65
N LEU A 364 -10.81 -8.40 5.48
CA LEU A 364 -10.72 -7.42 4.39
C LEU A 364 -9.30 -7.19 3.83
N TYR A 365 -8.38 -8.11 4.07
CA TYR A 365 -7.06 -8.09 3.45
C TYR A 365 -7.15 -8.39 1.97
N ASN A 366 -6.58 -7.48 1.16
CA ASN A 366 -6.47 -7.64 -0.28
C ASN A 366 -5.65 -8.87 -0.63
N THR A 367 -6.04 -9.56 -1.70
CA THR A 367 -5.33 -10.72 -2.24
C THR A 367 -4.86 -10.45 -3.67
N ASN A 368 -3.98 -11.30 -4.16
CA ASN A 368 -3.47 -11.22 -5.53
C ASN A 368 -4.27 -12.09 -6.50
N GLU A 369 -4.94 -13.14 -6.05
CA GLU A 369 -5.58 -14.15 -6.91
C GLU A 369 -6.98 -14.56 -6.44
N GLY A 370 -7.65 -13.69 -5.67
CA GLY A 370 -8.97 -13.93 -5.10
C GLY A 370 -8.96 -14.48 -3.67
N PRO A 371 -10.13 -14.70 -3.06
CA PRO A 371 -10.27 -14.88 -1.62
C PRO A 371 -9.83 -16.26 -1.12
N VAL A 372 -9.58 -17.22 -2.03
CA VAL A 372 -9.23 -18.61 -1.73
C VAL A 372 -8.18 -19.12 -2.74
N GLY A 373 -6.96 -19.41 -2.29
CA GLY A 373 -5.85 -19.95 -3.11
C GLY A 373 -4.51 -19.80 -2.40
N PRO A 374 -3.41 -20.47 -2.77
CA PRO A 374 -2.16 -20.51 -1.99
C PRO A 374 -1.33 -19.21 -1.93
N TYR A 375 -1.71 -18.16 -2.66
CA TYR A 375 -0.98 -16.87 -2.74
C TYR A 375 -1.78 -15.75 -2.06
N GLN A 376 -1.71 -15.74 -0.73
CA GLN A 376 -2.66 -15.05 0.15
C GLN A 376 -2.03 -13.78 0.75
N PHE A 377 -2.74 -12.67 0.63
CA PHE A 377 -2.41 -11.31 1.10
C PHE A 377 -1.32 -10.53 0.33
N GLN A 378 -1.73 -9.36 -0.18
CA GLN A 378 -0.86 -8.27 -0.65
C GLN A 378 -1.49 -6.94 -0.23
N ILE A 379 -0.80 -6.13 0.56
CA ILE A 379 -1.41 -4.92 1.16
C ILE A 379 -1.63 -3.77 0.16
N ASP A 380 -0.94 -3.82 -0.97
CA ASP A 380 -0.97 -2.81 -2.03
C ASP A 380 -2.38 -2.48 -2.51
N GLY A 381 -3.24 -3.47 -2.75
CA GLY A 381 -4.62 -3.24 -3.16
C GLY A 381 -5.48 -2.56 -2.09
N ASN A 382 -5.24 -2.81 -0.80
CA ASN A 382 -5.93 -2.06 0.26
C ASN A 382 -5.60 -0.56 0.20
N PHE A 383 -4.32 -0.21 0.00
CA PHE A 383 -3.91 1.19 -0.14
C PHE A 383 -4.35 1.79 -1.47
N GLY A 384 -4.32 1.01 -2.54
CA GLY A 384 -4.82 1.38 -3.85
C GLY A 384 -6.32 1.71 -3.82
N PHE A 385 -7.11 0.99 -3.04
CA PHE A 385 -8.54 1.25 -2.84
C PHE A 385 -8.76 2.64 -2.21
N VAL A 386 -8.08 2.94 -1.10
CA VAL A 386 -8.19 4.25 -0.42
C VAL A 386 -7.75 5.40 -1.34
N SER A 387 -6.65 5.19 -2.08
CA SER A 387 -6.20 6.14 -3.11
C SER A 387 -7.24 6.35 -4.20
N GLY A 388 -7.85 5.26 -4.69
CA GLY A 388 -8.85 5.31 -5.76
C GLY A 388 -10.10 6.08 -5.36
N VAL A 389 -10.67 5.79 -4.19
CA VAL A 389 -11.81 6.53 -3.62
C VAL A 389 -11.46 8.02 -3.50
N THR A 390 -10.26 8.33 -3.01
CA THR A 390 -9.81 9.73 -2.85
C THR A 390 -9.69 10.42 -4.20
N GLU A 391 -9.05 9.80 -5.19
CA GLU A 391 -8.83 10.35 -6.54
C GLU A 391 -10.15 10.51 -7.33
N MET A 392 -11.21 9.76 -7.00
CA MET A 392 -12.54 9.95 -7.59
C MET A 392 -13.20 11.27 -7.14
N VAL A 393 -12.98 11.66 -5.88
CA VAL A 393 -13.66 12.81 -5.27
C VAL A 393 -12.78 14.06 -5.13
N LEU A 394 -11.45 13.91 -5.04
CA LEU A 394 -10.52 15.03 -4.94
C LEU A 394 -9.22 14.76 -5.71
N GLN A 395 -8.88 15.66 -6.61
CA GLN A 395 -7.59 15.67 -7.31
C GLN A 395 -6.84 16.97 -7.06
N SER A 396 -5.51 16.90 -6.99
CA SER A 396 -4.66 18.08 -6.75
C SER A 396 -3.31 18.07 -7.46
N HIS A 397 -3.09 17.10 -8.35
CA HIS A 397 -1.78 16.78 -8.89
C HIS A 397 -1.26 17.78 -9.94
N THR A 398 -2.14 18.54 -10.59
CA THR A 398 -1.81 19.53 -11.63
C THR A 398 -1.68 20.96 -11.10
N GLY A 399 -1.62 21.15 -9.78
CA GLY A 399 -1.66 22.48 -9.15
C GLY A 399 -3.08 23.06 -9.01
N ILE A 400 -4.11 22.30 -9.39
CA ILE A 400 -5.52 22.65 -9.26
C ILE A 400 -6.16 21.74 -8.23
N THR A 401 -6.82 22.32 -7.23
CA THR A 401 -7.72 21.59 -6.33
C THR A 401 -9.03 21.33 -7.09
N HIS A 402 -9.18 20.10 -7.58
CA HIS A 402 -10.30 19.67 -8.42
C HIS A 402 -11.28 18.85 -7.57
N LEU A 403 -12.43 19.45 -7.30
CA LEU A 403 -13.53 18.88 -6.51
C LEU A 403 -14.41 18.00 -7.40
N LEU A 404 -14.74 16.79 -6.93
CA LEU A 404 -15.57 15.79 -7.61
C LEU A 404 -15.13 15.53 -9.07
N PRO A 405 -13.84 15.28 -9.33
CA PRO A 405 -13.30 15.14 -10.69
C PRO A 405 -13.85 13.92 -11.44
N ALA A 406 -14.16 12.84 -10.72
CA ALA A 406 -14.64 11.58 -11.29
C ALA A 406 -15.68 10.93 -10.34
N SER A 407 -16.63 11.72 -9.84
CA SER A 407 -17.72 11.18 -9.02
C SER A 407 -18.60 10.27 -9.89
N PRO A 408 -18.84 9.01 -9.49
CA PRO A 408 -19.66 8.09 -10.27
C PRO A 408 -21.14 8.41 -10.15
N SER A 409 -21.92 8.04 -11.16
CA SER A 409 -23.37 8.13 -11.19
C SER A 409 -24.04 7.37 -10.04
N ALA A 410 -23.41 6.31 -9.54
CA ALA A 410 -23.87 5.53 -8.40
C ALA A 410 -23.73 6.27 -7.05
N LEU A 411 -22.83 7.26 -6.94
CA LEU A 411 -22.58 8.01 -5.72
C LEU A 411 -23.28 9.37 -5.76
N THR A 412 -24.62 9.34 -5.73
CA THR A 412 -25.45 10.54 -5.89
C THR A 412 -25.41 11.48 -4.69
N GLN A 413 -25.07 10.99 -3.50
CA GLN A 413 -25.01 11.81 -2.29
C GLN A 413 -23.88 11.35 -1.38
N GLY A 414 -23.30 12.28 -0.62
CA GLY A 414 -22.27 11.95 0.35
C GLY A 414 -21.51 13.17 0.87
N SER A 415 -20.58 12.90 1.79
CA SER A 415 -19.64 13.89 2.27
C SER A 415 -18.28 13.27 2.57
N VAL A 416 -17.24 14.09 2.53
CA VAL A 416 -15.90 13.74 3.00
C VAL A 416 -15.36 14.85 3.87
N ARG A 417 -14.49 14.50 4.82
CA ARG A 417 -13.84 15.45 5.72
C ARG A 417 -12.37 15.10 5.87
N GLY A 418 -11.53 16.13 5.90
CA GLY A 418 -10.10 16.01 6.18
C GLY A 418 -9.25 15.55 4.99
N LEU A 419 -9.77 15.52 3.76
CA LEU A 419 -8.93 15.22 2.60
C LEU A 419 -7.89 16.33 2.40
N VAL A 420 -6.70 15.99 1.91
CA VAL A 420 -5.62 16.96 1.75
C VAL A 420 -5.23 17.10 0.29
N ALA A 421 -5.38 18.31 -0.25
CA ALA A 421 -4.88 18.69 -1.55
C ALA A 421 -3.45 19.25 -1.46
N ARG A 422 -2.66 19.05 -2.52
CA ARG A 422 -1.31 19.64 -2.68
C ARG A 422 -1.39 21.16 -2.52
N GLY A 423 -0.37 21.75 -1.90
CA GLY A 423 -0.43 23.13 -1.37
C GLY A 423 -0.87 23.21 0.11
N TYR A 424 -1.14 22.05 0.72
CA TYR A 424 -1.57 21.89 2.10
C TYR A 424 -2.94 22.53 2.37
N PHE A 425 -3.89 22.22 1.50
CA PHE A 425 -5.29 22.59 1.66
C PHE A 425 -6.08 21.40 2.22
N VAL A 426 -6.74 21.58 3.35
CA VAL A 426 -7.66 20.60 3.92
C VAL A 426 -9.05 20.85 3.35
N VAL A 427 -9.66 19.83 2.77
CA VAL A 427 -10.93 19.90 2.05
C VAL A 427 -11.97 19.03 2.76
N ASP A 428 -13.03 19.69 3.21
CA ASP A 428 -14.29 19.06 3.58
C ASP A 428 -15.31 19.39 2.49
N MET A 429 -16.16 18.44 2.10
CA MET A 429 -17.20 18.73 1.10
C MET A 429 -18.39 17.80 1.23
N GLU A 430 -19.52 18.29 0.74
CA GLU A 430 -20.80 17.61 0.68
C GLU A 430 -21.41 17.75 -0.72
N TRP A 431 -22.07 16.70 -1.17
CA TRP A 431 -22.75 16.66 -2.46
C TRP A 431 -24.08 15.91 -2.36
N GLU A 432 -25.01 16.34 -3.21
CA GLU A 432 -26.36 15.76 -3.34
C GLU A 432 -26.75 15.76 -4.83
N ALA A 433 -27.55 14.76 -5.23
CA ALA A 433 -27.93 14.54 -6.64
C ALA A 433 -26.74 14.62 -7.62
N GLY A 434 -25.56 14.12 -7.21
CA GLY A 434 -24.32 14.11 -7.99
C GLY A 434 -23.66 15.48 -8.14
N LYS A 435 -24.09 16.49 -7.39
CA LYS A 435 -23.61 17.88 -7.50
C LYS A 435 -23.07 18.38 -6.16
N LEU A 436 -21.99 19.14 -6.22
CA LEU A 436 -21.44 19.80 -5.04
C LEU A 436 -22.49 20.72 -4.39
N VAL A 437 -22.77 20.51 -3.10
CA VAL A 437 -23.58 21.43 -2.29
C VAL A 437 -22.68 22.54 -1.77
N HIS A 438 -21.64 22.15 -1.03
CA HIS A 438 -20.59 23.07 -0.59
C HIS A 438 -19.27 22.33 -0.32
N ALA A 439 -18.16 23.07 -0.33
CA ALA A 439 -16.87 22.61 0.18
C ALA A 439 -16.21 23.68 1.05
N ASN A 440 -15.63 23.27 2.16
CA ASN A 440 -14.80 24.10 3.02
C ASN A 440 -13.33 23.76 2.77
N ILE A 441 -12.56 24.74 2.28
CA ILE A 441 -11.14 24.56 1.96
C ILE A 441 -10.30 25.38 2.92
N THR A 442 -9.63 24.73 3.87
CA THR A 442 -8.76 25.38 4.85
C THR A 442 -7.31 25.39 4.39
N SER A 443 -6.68 26.56 4.30
CA SER A 443 -5.25 26.67 3.95
C SER A 443 -4.37 26.45 5.19
N ARG A 444 -3.35 25.58 5.10
CA ARG A 444 -2.39 25.31 6.20
C ARG A 444 -0.98 25.84 5.94
N ALA A 445 -0.66 26.26 4.73
CA ALA A 445 0.68 26.73 4.36
C ALA A 445 0.69 28.01 3.51
N CYS A 446 -0.39 28.79 3.50
CA CYS A 446 -0.62 29.89 2.55
C CYS A 446 -0.47 29.43 1.08
N GLY A 447 -0.33 30.36 0.13
CA GLY A 447 -0.13 30.04 -1.28
C GLY A 447 -1.38 30.25 -2.13
N GLN A 448 -1.31 29.86 -3.40
CA GLN A 448 -2.39 30.05 -4.36
C GLN A 448 -3.34 28.85 -4.40
N LEU A 449 -4.63 29.11 -4.15
CA LEU A 449 -5.71 28.16 -4.35
C LEU A 449 -6.28 28.34 -5.75
N GLN A 450 -6.03 27.35 -6.62
CA GLN A 450 -6.70 27.24 -7.91
C GLN A 450 -7.75 26.12 -7.84
N LEU A 451 -8.97 26.42 -8.27
CA LEU A 451 -10.12 25.53 -8.19
C LEU A 451 -10.59 25.04 -9.56
N ARG A 452 -11.08 23.81 -9.58
CA ARG A 452 -11.97 23.27 -10.61
C ARG A 452 -13.04 22.43 -9.91
N CYS A 453 -14.27 22.48 -10.39
CA CYS A 453 -15.35 21.66 -9.84
C CYS A 453 -15.94 20.81 -10.96
N MET A 454 -16.06 19.50 -10.74
CA MET A 454 -16.69 18.55 -11.66
C MET A 454 -16.16 18.73 -13.10
N ASN A 455 -17.05 18.80 -14.10
CA ASN A 455 -16.72 19.03 -15.50
C ASN A 455 -16.44 20.51 -15.85
N GLY A 456 -15.89 21.27 -14.89
CA GLY A 456 -15.64 22.71 -15.05
C GLY A 456 -16.84 23.58 -14.72
N SER A 457 -17.72 23.11 -13.84
CA SER A 457 -18.86 23.87 -13.35
C SER A 457 -18.40 25.18 -12.70
N SER A 458 -19.17 26.25 -12.93
CA SER A 458 -18.96 27.54 -12.26
C SER A 458 -19.17 27.40 -10.77
N VAL A 459 -18.29 28.04 -9.99
CA VAL A 459 -18.37 28.07 -8.52
C VAL A 459 -18.26 29.48 -8.00
N ALA A 460 -18.79 29.70 -6.80
CA ALA A 460 -18.55 30.88 -5.99
C ALA A 460 -17.65 30.52 -4.80
N VAL A 461 -16.77 31.43 -4.41
CA VAL A 461 -15.95 31.36 -3.20
C VAL A 461 -16.38 32.47 -2.26
N ASN A 462 -16.78 32.12 -1.04
CA ASN A 462 -17.30 33.05 -0.03
C ASN A 462 -18.45 33.92 -0.58
N GLY A 463 -19.30 33.34 -1.43
CA GLY A 463 -20.45 34.03 -2.05
C GLY A 463 -20.10 34.86 -3.29
N HIS A 464 -18.84 34.92 -3.72
CA HIS A 464 -18.41 35.66 -4.91
C HIS A 464 -18.02 34.71 -6.04
N GLY A 465 -18.44 34.98 -7.27
CA GLY A 465 -18.08 34.15 -8.43
C GLY A 465 -16.55 33.99 -8.57
N TYR A 466 -16.10 32.73 -8.70
CA TYR A 466 -14.69 32.40 -8.85
C TYR A 466 -14.21 32.68 -10.28
N THR A 467 -13.22 33.57 -10.42
CA THR A 467 -12.70 34.00 -11.72
C THR A 467 -11.24 33.63 -11.95
N GLY A 468 -10.55 33.08 -10.94
CA GLY A 468 -9.14 32.70 -11.05
C GLY A 468 -8.48 32.42 -9.71
N PRO A 469 -7.19 32.07 -9.71
CA PRO A 469 -6.46 31.66 -8.50
C PRO A 469 -6.56 32.68 -7.36
N LEU A 470 -6.81 32.19 -6.15
CA LEU A 470 -6.94 33.00 -4.93
C LEU A 470 -5.65 32.94 -4.12
N LYS A 471 -5.18 34.08 -3.61
CA LYS A 471 -4.14 34.09 -2.57
C LYS A 471 -4.78 33.71 -1.25
N THR A 472 -4.18 32.75 -0.54
CA THR A 472 -4.72 32.25 0.72
C THR A 472 -3.87 32.62 1.93
N GLN A 473 -4.50 32.66 3.11
CA GLN A 473 -3.85 32.85 4.40
C GLN A 473 -3.94 31.58 5.25
N ILE A 474 -2.94 31.35 6.10
CA ILE A 474 -2.90 30.19 6.99
C ILE A 474 -4.08 30.24 7.97
N GLY A 475 -4.82 29.15 8.08
CA GLY A 475 -5.98 29.01 8.96
C GLY A 475 -7.29 29.53 8.38
N GLU A 476 -7.26 30.31 7.29
CA GLU A 476 -8.48 30.75 6.62
C GLU A 476 -9.16 29.59 5.90
N THR A 477 -10.50 29.62 5.94
CA THR A 477 -11.37 28.67 5.24
C THR A 477 -12.12 29.39 4.12
N TYR A 478 -12.06 28.82 2.92
CA TYR A 478 -12.74 29.30 1.73
C TYR A 478 -13.94 28.40 1.45
N VAL A 479 -15.15 28.95 1.49
CA VAL A 479 -16.41 28.24 1.27
C VAL A 479 -16.72 28.26 -0.22
N VAL A 480 -16.72 27.09 -0.85
CA VAL A 480 -16.99 26.91 -2.28
C VAL A 480 -18.41 26.38 -2.46
N THR A 481 -19.18 26.98 -3.36
CA THR A 481 -20.56 26.55 -3.72
C THR A 481 -20.73 26.57 -5.24
N LEU A 482 -21.65 25.78 -5.79
CA LEU A 482 -22.03 25.90 -7.20
C LEU A 482 -22.79 27.22 -7.45
N VAL A 483 -22.64 27.76 -8.66
CA VAL A 483 -23.38 28.95 -9.15
C VAL A 483 -24.56 28.55 -10.01
#